data_AF-A0A7W2EME1-F1
#
_entry.id   AF-A0A7W2EME1-F1
#
_cell.length_a   1.000
_cell.length_b   1.000
_cell.length_c   1.000
_cell.angle_alpha   90.00
_cell.angle_beta   90.00
_cell.angle_gamma   90.00
#
_symmetry.space_group_name_H-M   'P 1'
#
loop_
_entity.id
_entity.type
_entity.pdbx_description
1 polymer ?
#
loop_
_entity_poly.entity_id
_entity_poly.type
_entity_poly.pdbx_seq_one_letter_code
_entity_poly.pdbx_strand_id
1 'polypeptide(L)'
;MMEHVNNAYATGHAQAGQQTKYDSQFVSTGAYGILKRIDPTFAQQVLQTNLYKIDAAVALQTGMFYDANDVFDRAGVNRPYATQREWIKEGGIDQAAVVATMTGANYAAQLAMPGGTAPDEGALQGWAAF
;
A
#
# COMPACT_ATOMS: atom_id res chain seq x y z
N MET A 1 -13.38 -8.53 -2.34
CA MET A 1 -12.80 -7.30 -2.92
C MET A 1 -13.43 -6.04 -2.32
N MET A 2 -14.73 -5.79 -2.47
CA MET A 2 -15.36 -4.58 -1.88
C MET A 2 -15.20 -4.46 -0.36
N GLU A 3 -15.28 -5.59 0.37
CA GLU A 3 -15.05 -5.60 1.82
C GLU A 3 -13.62 -5.22 2.20
N HIS A 4 -12.63 -5.56 1.35
CA HIS A 4 -11.23 -5.18 1.55
C HIS A 4 -11.03 -3.67 1.38
N VAL A 5 -11.48 -3.11 0.26
CA VAL A 5 -11.31 -1.66 0.01
C VAL A 5 -12.11 -0.77 0.94
N ASN A 6 -13.23 -1.28 1.48
CA ASN A 6 -14.00 -0.59 2.52
C ASN A 6 -13.47 -0.88 3.93
N ASN A 7 -12.51 -1.78 4.08
CA ASN A 7 -11.99 -2.30 5.34
C ASN A 7 -13.11 -2.73 6.32
N ALA A 8 -14.21 -3.28 5.78
CA ALA A 8 -15.38 -3.64 6.55
C ALA A 8 -16.21 -4.73 5.87
N TYR A 9 -16.74 -5.66 6.66
CA TYR A 9 -17.67 -6.68 6.19
C TYR A 9 -18.98 -6.08 5.65
N ALA A 10 -19.51 -6.67 4.59
CA ALA A 10 -20.74 -6.23 3.95
C ALA A 10 -21.97 -6.47 4.83
N THR A 11 -23.06 -5.75 4.55
CA THR A 11 -24.32 -5.73 5.31
C THR A 11 -25.04 -7.09 5.42
N GLY A 12 -24.60 -8.11 4.66
CA GLY A 12 -25.11 -9.49 4.73
C GLY A 12 -24.22 -10.48 5.51
N HIS A 13 -23.09 -10.03 6.05
CA HIS A 13 -22.16 -10.86 6.82
C HIS A 13 -22.50 -10.86 8.31
N ALA A 14 -22.22 -11.96 9.03
CA ALA A 14 -22.45 -12.04 10.48
C ALA A 14 -21.66 -10.98 11.27
N GLN A 15 -20.54 -10.52 10.72
CA GLN A 15 -19.66 -9.49 11.29
C GLN A 15 -19.77 -8.14 10.55
N ALA A 16 -20.89 -7.86 9.88
CA ALA A 16 -21.11 -6.62 9.12
C ALA A 16 -20.62 -5.37 9.86
N GLY A 17 -19.86 -4.51 9.17
CA GLY A 17 -19.29 -3.28 9.73
C GLY A 17 -18.02 -3.47 10.59
N GLN A 18 -17.63 -4.70 10.93
CA GLN A 18 -16.34 -4.97 11.57
C GLN A 18 -15.22 -5.00 10.53
N GLN A 19 -13.99 -4.71 10.98
CA GLN A 19 -12.81 -4.70 10.12
C GLN A 19 -12.49 -6.09 9.56
N THR A 20 -12.13 -6.15 8.28
CA THR A 20 -11.79 -7.41 7.58
C THR A 20 -10.30 -7.75 7.66
N LYS A 21 -9.51 -7.03 8.46
CA LYS A 21 -8.03 -7.08 8.42
C LYS A 21 -7.44 -8.49 8.48
N TYR A 22 -8.00 -9.37 9.31
CA TYR A 22 -7.46 -10.72 9.54
C TYR A 22 -8.02 -11.79 8.59
N ASP A 23 -9.12 -11.48 7.91
CA ASP A 23 -9.85 -12.42 7.06
C ASP A 23 -9.76 -12.03 5.57
N SER A 24 -9.10 -10.90 5.29
CA SER A 24 -8.89 -10.43 3.93
C SER A 24 -7.83 -11.27 3.23
N GLN A 25 -8.19 -11.85 2.08
CA GLN A 25 -7.26 -12.56 1.20
C GLN A 25 -6.38 -11.64 0.35
N PHE A 26 -6.35 -10.34 0.64
CA PHE A 26 -5.68 -9.34 -0.18
C PHE A 26 -4.68 -8.51 0.62
N VAL A 27 -3.61 -8.09 -0.03
CA VAL A 27 -2.58 -7.22 0.52
C VAL A 27 -2.61 -5.88 -0.23
N SER A 28 -2.84 -4.80 0.52
CA SER A 28 -2.71 -3.43 0.02
C SER A 28 -1.25 -3.11 -0.28
N THR A 29 -0.98 -2.65 -1.50
CA THR A 29 0.34 -2.18 -1.94
C THR A 29 0.20 -0.85 -2.65
N GLY A 30 1.31 -0.16 -2.90
CA GLY A 30 1.28 1.16 -3.49
C GLY A 30 2.47 1.42 -4.40
N ALA A 31 2.23 2.20 -5.46
CA ALA A 31 3.33 2.76 -6.22
C ALA A 31 4.05 3.83 -5.38
N TYR A 32 5.35 4.02 -5.62
CA TYR A 32 6.16 5.00 -4.87
C TYR A 32 5.57 6.42 -4.87
N GLY A 33 4.78 6.78 -5.89
CA GLY A 33 4.09 8.07 -5.97
C GLY A 33 3.26 8.43 -4.74
N ILE A 34 2.71 7.44 -4.00
CA ILE A 34 2.02 7.66 -2.72
C ILE A 34 2.95 8.29 -1.70
N LEU A 35 4.16 7.76 -1.62
CA LEU A 35 5.16 8.13 -0.64
C LEU A 35 5.83 9.47 -1.00
N LYS A 36 5.80 9.87 -2.27
CA LYS A 36 6.42 11.12 -2.72
C LYS A 36 5.78 12.37 -2.10
N ARG A 37 4.46 12.34 -1.86
CA ARG A 37 3.70 13.42 -1.21
C ARG A 37 2.73 12.81 -0.21
N ILE A 38 3.27 12.45 0.96
CA ILE A 38 2.44 11.88 2.02
C ILE A 38 1.71 12.98 2.77
N ASP A 39 0.45 12.71 3.12
CA ASP A 39 -0.21 13.54 4.11
C ASP A 39 0.44 13.33 5.50
N PRO A 40 0.32 14.31 6.41
CA PRO A 40 0.97 14.24 7.72
C PRO A 40 0.53 13.04 8.59
N THR A 41 -0.69 12.53 8.43
CA THR A 41 -1.17 11.36 9.16
C THR A 41 -0.51 10.10 8.64
N PHE A 42 -0.40 9.95 7.32
CA PHE A 42 0.34 8.82 6.73
C PHE A 42 1.84 8.89 7.03
N ALA A 43 2.42 10.09 7.12
CA ALA A 43 3.81 10.28 7.56
C ALA A 43 4.13 9.67 8.93
N GLN A 44 3.23 9.85 9.90
CA GLN A 44 3.39 9.29 11.24
C GLN A 44 3.31 7.76 11.24
N GLN A 45 2.48 7.19 10.39
CA GLN A 45 2.39 5.74 10.23
C GLN A 45 3.65 5.18 9.57
N VAL A 46 4.15 5.84 8.51
CA VAL A 46 5.38 5.44 7.84
C VAL A 46 6.55 5.44 8.81
N LEU A 47 6.71 6.49 9.64
CA LEU A 47 7.79 6.61 10.65
C LEU A 47 7.98 5.37 11.53
N GLN A 48 6.90 4.69 11.91
CA GLN A 48 6.91 3.56 12.85
C GLN A 48 6.90 2.18 12.15
N THR A 49 7.10 2.13 10.84
CA THR A 49 6.97 0.91 10.04
C THR A 49 8.22 0.64 9.20
N ASN A 50 8.18 -0.43 8.41
CA ASN A 50 9.17 -0.71 7.37
C ASN A 50 8.50 -0.56 6.00
N LEU A 51 9.24 -0.01 5.04
CA LEU A 51 8.91 -0.01 3.64
C LEU A 51 9.53 -1.25 3.01
N TYR A 52 8.73 -1.97 2.22
CA TYR A 52 9.17 -3.14 1.47
C TYR A 52 9.08 -2.82 -0.02
N LYS A 53 10.17 -3.03 -0.75
CA LYS A 53 10.19 -2.96 -2.20
C LYS A 53 9.91 -4.34 -2.76
N ILE A 54 8.92 -4.42 -3.66
CA ILE A 54 8.42 -5.67 -4.21
C ILE A 54 8.70 -5.71 -5.71
N ASP A 55 9.24 -6.82 -6.20
CA ASP A 55 9.25 -7.15 -7.62
C ASP A 55 7.87 -7.64 -8.03
N ALA A 56 7.14 -6.77 -8.73
CA ALA A 56 5.78 -7.07 -9.18
C ALA A 56 5.74 -8.26 -10.17
N ALA A 57 6.79 -8.48 -10.97
CA ALA A 57 6.83 -9.59 -11.93
C ALA A 57 6.93 -10.95 -11.22
N VAL A 58 7.67 -11.02 -10.11
CA VAL A 58 7.74 -12.22 -9.27
C VAL A 58 6.44 -12.36 -8.46
N ALA A 59 5.94 -11.29 -7.84
CA ALA A 59 4.71 -11.33 -7.05
C ALA A 59 3.49 -11.77 -7.88
N LEU A 60 3.42 -11.40 -9.17
CA LEU A 60 2.35 -11.81 -10.08
C LEU A 60 2.22 -13.33 -10.26
N GLN A 61 3.28 -14.09 -9.99
CA GLN A 61 3.28 -15.55 -10.15
C GLN A 61 2.34 -16.25 -9.16
N THR A 62 2.02 -15.61 -8.03
CA THR A 62 1.18 -16.17 -6.96
C THR A 62 -0.19 -15.50 -6.84
N GLY A 63 -0.49 -14.50 -7.68
CA GLY A 63 -1.79 -13.83 -7.68
C GLY A 63 -1.76 -12.50 -8.42
N MET A 64 -2.94 -11.98 -8.76
CA MET A 64 -3.07 -10.77 -9.58
C MET A 64 -2.99 -9.49 -8.72
N PHE A 65 -2.61 -8.39 -9.37
CA PHE A 65 -2.79 -7.03 -8.83
C PHE A 65 -4.03 -6.39 -9.46
N TYR A 66 -4.79 -5.67 -8.63
CA TYR A 66 -5.98 -4.93 -9.04
C TYR A 66 -5.81 -3.46 -8.67
N ASP A 67 -6.20 -2.53 -9.54
CA ASP A 67 -6.24 -1.10 -9.21
C ASP A 67 -7.45 -0.84 -8.28
N ALA A 68 -7.20 -0.34 -7.07
CA ALA A 68 -8.25 -0.05 -6.10
C ALA A 68 -9.28 0.96 -6.63
N ASN A 69 -8.85 1.93 -7.44
CA ASN A 69 -9.76 2.92 -8.02
C ASN A 69 -10.69 2.30 -9.07
N ASP A 70 -10.19 1.37 -9.90
CA ASP A 70 -11.01 0.64 -10.86
C ASP A 70 -12.05 -0.25 -10.14
N VAL A 71 -11.69 -0.82 -8.99
CA VAL A 71 -12.64 -1.55 -8.12
C VAL A 71 -13.77 -0.64 -7.67
N PHE A 72 -13.46 0.57 -7.16
CA PHE A 72 -14.49 1.54 -6.76
C PHE A 72 -15.34 2.00 -7.95
N ASP A 73 -14.73 2.25 -9.11
CA ASP A 73 -15.43 2.67 -10.33
C ASP A 73 -16.46 1.65 -10.79
N ARG A 74 -16.05 0.38 -10.88
CA ARG A 74 -16.94 -0.71 -11.28
C ARG A 74 -18.08 -0.93 -10.29
N ALA A 75 -17.86 -0.60 -9.02
CA ALA A 75 -18.88 -0.68 -7.98
C ALA A 75 -19.78 0.56 -7.92
N GLY A 76 -19.48 1.62 -8.67
CA GLY A 76 -20.22 2.89 -8.63
C GLY A 76 -20.08 3.63 -7.29
N VAL A 77 -18.97 3.43 -6.58
CA VAL A 77 -18.69 4.01 -5.26
C VAL A 77 -17.70 5.17 -5.41
N ASN A 78 -17.88 6.24 -4.61
CA ASN A 78 -16.92 7.35 -4.58
C ASN A 78 -15.51 6.83 -4.21
N ARG A 79 -14.45 7.39 -4.80
CA ARG A 79 -13.05 6.99 -4.56
C ARG A 79 -12.49 7.77 -3.36
N PRO A 80 -12.46 7.22 -2.14
CA PRO A 80 -11.98 7.97 -0.97
C PRO A 80 -10.50 8.36 -1.08
N TYR A 81 -9.70 7.58 -1.81
CA TYR A 81 -8.25 7.73 -1.90
C TYR A 81 -7.76 7.78 -3.35
N ALA A 82 -8.46 8.51 -4.22
CA ALA A 82 -8.19 8.57 -5.67
C ALA A 82 -6.71 8.86 -6.02
N THR A 83 -6.03 9.66 -5.20
CA THR A 83 -4.63 10.06 -5.42
C THR A 83 -3.61 9.03 -4.97
N GLN A 84 -3.99 8.05 -4.15
CA GLN A 84 -3.07 7.04 -3.65
C GLN A 84 -2.71 6.02 -4.74
N ARG A 85 -3.52 5.76 -5.77
CA ARG A 85 -3.17 4.75 -6.80
C ARG A 85 -2.69 3.43 -6.16
N GLU A 86 -3.47 2.99 -5.17
CA GLU A 86 -3.25 1.74 -4.47
C GLU A 86 -3.45 0.56 -5.42
N TRP A 87 -2.60 -0.44 -5.27
CA TRP A 87 -2.68 -1.72 -5.97
C TRP A 87 -2.95 -2.82 -4.95
N ILE A 88 -3.97 -3.62 -5.21
CA ILE A 88 -4.41 -4.69 -4.32
C ILE A 88 -3.87 -6.00 -4.85
N LYS A 89 -3.00 -6.66 -4.10
CA LYS A 89 -2.49 -8.00 -4.44
C LYS A 89 -3.42 -9.06 -3.88
N GLU A 90 -3.88 -9.98 -4.73
CA GLU A 90 -4.58 -11.18 -4.28
C GLU A 90 -3.62 -12.24 -3.75
N GLY A 91 -4.02 -12.86 -2.64
CA GLY A 91 -3.17 -13.73 -1.84
C GLY A 91 -2.11 -12.95 -1.06
N GLY A 92 -1.05 -13.64 -0.65
CA GLY A 92 0.10 -13.02 -0.01
C GLY A 92 1.11 -12.44 -1.01
N ILE A 93 2.12 -11.79 -0.44
CA ILE A 93 3.36 -11.46 -1.13
C ILE A 93 4.41 -12.46 -0.64
N ASP A 94 4.90 -13.29 -1.56
CA ASP A 94 5.96 -14.25 -1.24
C ASP A 94 7.25 -13.50 -0.88
N GLN A 95 8.01 -14.08 0.04
CA GLN A 95 9.32 -13.59 0.43
C GLN A 95 10.23 -13.38 -0.78
N ALA A 96 10.17 -14.29 -1.76
CA ALA A 96 10.98 -14.20 -2.98
C ALA A 96 10.68 -12.96 -3.84
N ALA A 97 9.52 -12.33 -3.66
CA ALA A 97 9.16 -11.09 -4.36
C ALA A 97 9.62 -9.83 -3.62
N VAL A 98 10.08 -9.92 -2.37
CA VAL A 98 10.58 -8.77 -1.61
C VAL A 98 12.07 -8.60 -1.91
N VAL A 99 12.43 -7.48 -2.56
CA VAL A 99 13.80 -7.25 -3.05
C VAL A 99 14.61 -6.28 -2.20
N ALA A 100 13.94 -5.44 -1.42
CA ALA A 100 14.62 -4.54 -0.49
C ALA A 100 13.71 -4.07 0.64
N THR A 101 14.31 -3.60 1.73
CA THR A 101 13.64 -2.97 2.86
C THR A 101 14.27 -1.64 3.23
N MET A 102 13.45 -0.76 3.80
CA MET A 102 13.90 0.50 4.40
C MET A 102 13.08 0.77 5.66
N THR A 103 13.71 1.22 6.73
CA THR A 103 12.96 1.64 7.91
C THR A 103 12.22 2.96 7.65
N GLY A 104 11.05 3.11 8.25
CA GLY A 104 10.27 4.33 8.23
C GLY A 104 11.04 5.56 8.70
N ALA A 105 11.89 5.39 9.71
CA ALA A 105 12.79 6.42 10.20
C ALA A 105 13.79 6.90 9.13
N ASN A 106 14.42 5.96 8.40
CA ASN A 106 15.33 6.31 7.30
C ASN A 106 14.59 7.03 6.17
N TYR A 107 13.38 6.57 5.84
CA TYR A 107 12.55 7.23 4.86
C TYR A 107 12.19 8.66 5.29
N ALA A 108 11.75 8.82 6.53
CA ALA A 108 11.31 10.11 7.05
C ALA A 108 12.43 11.15 7.17
N ALA A 109 13.66 10.71 7.48
CA ALA A 109 14.83 11.59 7.46
C ALA A 109 15.06 12.22 6.07
N GLN A 110 14.60 11.57 5.01
CA GLN A 110 14.73 12.02 3.62
C GLN A 110 13.54 12.88 3.14
N LEU A 111 12.44 12.96 3.92
CA LEU A 111 11.30 13.86 3.63
C LEU A 111 11.60 15.34 3.89
N ALA A 112 12.76 15.66 4.50
CA ALA A 112 13.11 16.98 5.02
C ALA A 112 13.55 18.02 3.94
N MET A 113 13.36 17.74 2.65
CA MET A 113 13.50 18.78 1.62
C MET A 113 12.31 19.75 1.69
N PRO A 114 12.49 21.07 1.44
CA PRO A 114 11.44 22.06 1.69
C PRO A 114 10.12 21.67 1.01
N GLY A 115 9.06 21.45 1.80
CA GLY A 115 7.73 21.10 1.30
C GLY A 115 7.25 19.66 1.53
N GLY A 116 7.93 18.85 2.36
CA GLY A 116 7.45 17.51 2.76
C GLY A 116 7.35 16.54 1.58
N THR A 117 8.19 16.74 0.57
CA THR A 117 8.24 15.93 -0.64
C THR A 117 9.49 15.07 -0.58
N ALA A 118 9.31 13.76 -0.75
CA ALA A 118 10.42 12.82 -0.79
C ALA A 118 11.23 12.94 -2.11
N PRO A 119 12.49 12.45 -2.14
CA PRO A 119 13.25 12.28 -3.39
C PRO A 119 12.49 11.46 -4.44
N ASP A 120 13.00 11.41 -5.67
CA ASP A 120 12.56 10.36 -6.60
C ASP A 120 13.00 8.97 -6.10
N GLU A 121 12.27 7.90 -6.48
CA GLU A 121 12.50 6.55 -5.94
C GLU A 121 13.96 6.09 -6.10
N GLY A 122 14.58 6.37 -7.25
CA GLY A 122 15.97 6.00 -7.53
C GLY A 122 17.01 6.83 -6.76
N ALA A 123 16.61 7.94 -6.14
CA ALA A 123 17.46 8.78 -5.30
C ALA A 123 17.31 8.46 -3.80
N LEU A 124 16.35 7.59 -3.43
CA LEU A 124 16.21 7.14 -2.05
C LEU A 124 17.41 6.31 -1.61
N GLN A 125 17.90 6.61 -0.42
CA GLN A 125 19.02 5.93 0.23
C GLN A 125 18.54 5.09 1.42
N GLY A 126 19.36 4.11 1.81
CA GLY A 126 19.06 3.27 2.98
C GLY A 126 18.20 2.04 2.68
N TRP A 127 18.08 1.66 1.41
CA TRP A 127 17.59 0.34 1.02
C TRP A 127 18.59 -0.74 1.44
N ALA A 128 18.12 -1.71 2.23
CA ALA A 128 18.83 -2.94 2.50
C ALA A 128 18.29 -4.05 1.60
N ALA A 129 19.16 -4.88 1.04
CA ALA A 129 18.73 -6.10 0.37
C ALA A 129 17.95 -6.97 1.36
N PHE A 130 16.87 -7.59 0.89
CA PHE A 130 16.01 -8.43 1.70
C PHE A 130 16.59 -9.85 1.87
#